data_AF-A0A1Q5K169-F1
#
_entry.id   AF-A0A1Q5K169-F1
#
_cell.length_a   1.000
_cell.length_b   1.000
_cell.length_c   1.000
_cell.angle_alpha   90.00
_cell.angle_beta   90.00
_cell.angle_gamma   90.00
#
_symmetry.space_group_name_H-M   'P 1'
#
loop_
_entity.id
_entity.type
_entity.pdbx_description
1 polymer ?
#
loop_
_entity_poly.entity_id
_entity_poly.type
_entity_poly.pdbx_seq_one_letter_code
_entity_poly.pdbx_strand_id
1 'polypeptide(L)'
;MTSDFELSLDELRAVARYATEAAEGVLPVFEAAHPGDERPRAAIEAAREFIDGATRTRLQRVTSMDAHRAAKDAVTEAARLAAQAAGDAASAAYLHPIAKAHQVAHILRAAANAARIAEIEDPGAGDRALERARERATPTLIDVLRRYPPAPTGRSRTAQLMTVLDAALREEGSPPLTGHDLRAGFEALGLPVGATVIVHASLSSFGRVEGGAATVLGALREHLGPQGTVVVPAFTGDAVRDLHPGAGADADRSGVPLFHDRLPTLMGALPTAVLADPERLRSSHPQASVAALGPLAREITARQPLAYAVGRGSPFDRLHGLGAHILLLGVGHNRNSFLHYAESLIPNHRRKLRRFPYLVDGERVWVEAPDVGDDNGRHFPGVGAEAEDAGLVRTGVIGAAECRLMESRPFIEFAARRLRERLAAEGRETP
;
A
#
# COMPACT_ATOMS: atom_id res chain seq x y z
N MET A 1 -35.78 -14.34 -7.45
CA MET A 1 -34.53 -14.25 -6.66
C MET A 1 -34.71 -13.11 -5.68
N THR A 2 -34.50 -13.36 -4.39
CA THR A 2 -34.67 -12.37 -3.32
C THR A 2 -33.53 -11.35 -3.40
N SER A 3 -33.87 -10.06 -3.29
CA SER A 3 -32.90 -8.96 -3.16
C SER A 3 -32.34 -8.92 -1.73
N ASP A 4 -31.09 -8.51 -1.57
CA ASP A 4 -30.45 -8.37 -0.25
C ASP A 4 -30.81 -7.02 0.42
N PHE A 5 -31.19 -6.02 -0.38
CA PHE A 5 -31.64 -4.69 0.05
C PHE A 5 -32.55 -4.06 -1.02
N GLU A 6 -33.02 -2.83 -0.77
CA GLU A 6 -33.80 -2.07 -1.75
C GLU A 6 -32.95 -0.96 -2.39
N LEU A 7 -33.26 -0.66 -3.66
CA LEU A 7 -32.73 0.49 -4.39
C LEU A 7 -33.89 1.31 -4.93
N SER A 8 -33.95 2.57 -4.54
CA SER A 8 -34.93 3.51 -5.09
C SER A 8 -34.57 3.90 -6.52
N LEU A 9 -35.55 4.44 -7.26
CA LEU A 9 -35.26 4.99 -8.59
C LEU A 9 -34.29 6.17 -8.53
N ASP A 10 -34.36 6.99 -7.47
CA ASP A 10 -33.47 8.14 -7.32
C ASP A 10 -32.04 7.71 -7.00
N GLU A 11 -31.86 6.62 -6.23
CA GLU A 11 -30.56 6.00 -6.02
C GLU A 11 -29.98 5.43 -7.33
N LEU A 12 -30.80 4.74 -8.13
CA LEU A 12 -30.38 4.25 -9.45
C LEU A 12 -30.02 5.40 -10.40
N ARG A 13 -30.75 6.52 -10.35
CA ARG A 13 -30.43 7.73 -11.13
C ARG A 13 -29.13 8.38 -10.66
N ALA A 14 -28.85 8.40 -9.35
CA ALA A 14 -27.59 8.90 -8.82
C ALA A 14 -26.39 8.07 -9.32
N VAL A 15 -26.51 6.74 -9.32
CA VAL A 15 -25.50 5.83 -9.89
C VAL A 15 -25.33 6.06 -11.39
N ALA A 16 -26.44 6.11 -12.13
CA ALA A 16 -26.42 6.32 -13.58
C ALA A 16 -25.78 7.67 -13.93
N ARG A 17 -26.12 8.75 -13.23
CA ARG A 17 -25.52 10.08 -13.44
C ARG A 17 -24.00 10.05 -13.29
N TYR A 18 -23.52 9.45 -12.20
CA TYR A 18 -22.09 9.35 -11.93
C TYR A 18 -21.32 8.62 -13.04
N ALA A 19 -21.85 7.48 -13.51
CA ALA A 19 -21.27 6.69 -14.58
C ALA A 19 -21.35 7.39 -15.95
N THR A 20 -22.48 8.05 -16.23
CA THR A 20 -22.71 8.78 -17.49
C THR A 20 -21.76 9.97 -17.63
N GLU A 21 -21.58 10.79 -16.59
CA GLU A 21 -20.62 11.90 -16.62
C GLU A 21 -19.18 11.43 -16.89
N ALA A 22 -18.78 10.27 -16.33
CA ALA A 22 -17.47 9.69 -16.61
C ALA A 22 -17.37 9.22 -18.07
N ALA A 23 -18.42 8.60 -18.61
CA ALA A 23 -18.47 8.13 -19.99
C ALA A 23 -18.48 9.29 -21.00
N GLU A 24 -19.20 10.38 -20.71
CA GLU A 24 -19.24 11.59 -21.54
C GLU A 24 -17.86 12.24 -21.68
N GLY A 25 -17.10 12.30 -20.58
CA GLY A 25 -15.75 12.86 -20.58
C GLY A 25 -14.77 12.12 -21.51
N VAL A 26 -15.07 10.87 -21.87
CA VAL A 26 -14.21 10.04 -22.73
C VAL A 26 -14.85 9.61 -24.04
N LEU A 27 -16.11 9.97 -24.31
CA LEU A 27 -16.78 9.68 -25.58
C LEU A 27 -15.98 10.19 -26.80
N PRO A 28 -15.41 11.41 -26.80
CA PRO A 28 -14.64 11.90 -27.94
C PRO A 28 -13.45 11.01 -28.33
N VAL A 29 -12.88 10.27 -27.36
CA VAL A 29 -11.78 9.33 -27.59
C VAL A 29 -12.22 8.17 -28.47
N PHE A 30 -13.44 7.67 -28.28
CA PHE A 30 -13.99 6.63 -29.13
C PHE A 30 -14.32 7.17 -30.53
N GLU A 31 -14.96 8.33 -30.60
CA GLU A 31 -15.44 8.91 -31.87
C GLU A 31 -14.30 9.32 -32.80
N ALA A 32 -13.17 9.77 -32.23
CA ALA A 32 -11.96 10.03 -32.99
C ALA A 32 -11.38 8.75 -33.62
N ALA A 33 -11.49 7.60 -32.94
CA ALA A 33 -10.97 6.32 -33.41
C ALA A 33 -11.94 5.57 -34.35
N HIS A 34 -13.26 5.78 -34.19
CA HIS A 34 -14.32 5.16 -35.00
C HIS A 34 -15.34 6.19 -35.48
N PRO A 35 -14.97 7.04 -36.46
CA PRO A 35 -15.91 8.01 -37.02
C PRO A 35 -17.11 7.29 -37.64
N GLY A 36 -18.32 7.61 -37.15
CA GLY A 36 -19.58 7.05 -37.67
C GLY A 36 -20.15 5.86 -36.89
N ASP A 37 -19.46 5.35 -35.87
CA ASP A 37 -20.05 4.37 -34.94
C ASP A 37 -20.74 5.09 -33.78
N GLU A 38 -22.07 5.22 -33.88
CA GLU A 38 -22.90 5.94 -32.90
C GLU A 38 -23.26 5.10 -31.66
N ARG A 39 -22.88 3.81 -31.61
CA ARG A 39 -23.34 2.89 -30.55
C ARG A 39 -22.99 3.40 -29.13
N PRO A 40 -21.78 3.89 -28.83
CA PRO A 40 -21.48 4.44 -27.50
C PRO A 40 -22.25 5.73 -27.18
N ARG A 41 -22.42 6.62 -28.16
CA ARG A 41 -23.21 7.86 -27.97
C ARG A 41 -24.66 7.54 -27.63
N ALA A 42 -25.27 6.61 -28.37
CA ALA A 42 -26.64 6.16 -28.11
C ALA A 42 -26.82 5.53 -26.71
N ALA A 43 -25.78 4.87 -26.17
CA ALA A 43 -25.81 4.36 -24.80
C ALA A 43 -25.81 5.49 -23.76
N ILE A 44 -24.97 6.50 -23.93
CA ILE A 44 -24.93 7.69 -23.06
C ILE A 44 -26.26 8.44 -23.12
N GLU A 45 -26.84 8.63 -24.31
CA GLU A 45 -28.13 9.30 -24.48
C GLU A 45 -29.28 8.52 -23.80
N ALA A 46 -29.31 7.20 -23.96
CA ALA A 46 -30.28 6.35 -23.27
C ALA A 46 -30.14 6.42 -21.74
N ALA A 47 -28.91 6.57 -21.23
CA ALA A 47 -28.66 6.77 -19.81
C ALA A 47 -29.16 8.15 -19.34
N ARG A 48 -28.93 9.22 -20.12
CA ARG A 48 -29.45 10.57 -19.86
C ARG A 48 -30.96 10.59 -19.75
N GLU A 49 -31.68 9.96 -20.69
CA GLU A 49 -33.15 9.87 -20.62
C GLU A 49 -33.63 9.32 -19.26
N PHE A 50 -32.98 8.26 -18.77
CA PHE A 50 -33.31 7.69 -17.47
C PHE A 50 -32.97 8.63 -16.29
N ILE A 51 -31.82 9.30 -16.35
CA ILE A 51 -31.37 10.28 -15.35
C ILE A 51 -32.36 11.45 -15.25
N ASP A 52 -32.90 11.90 -16.38
CA ASP A 52 -33.82 13.05 -16.50
C ASP A 52 -35.27 12.70 -16.13
N GLY A 53 -35.52 11.47 -15.69
CA GLY A 53 -36.79 11.08 -15.10
C GLY A 53 -37.58 10.04 -15.89
N ALA A 54 -37.13 9.65 -17.08
CA ALA A 54 -37.80 8.60 -17.85
C ALA A 54 -37.82 7.26 -17.10
N THR A 55 -38.77 6.41 -17.47
CA THR A 55 -38.85 5.05 -16.91
C THR A 55 -37.74 4.17 -17.47
N ARG A 56 -37.42 3.07 -16.76
CA ARG A 56 -36.50 2.05 -17.28
C ARG A 56 -37.16 1.32 -18.44
N THR A 57 -36.54 1.37 -19.62
CA THR A 57 -37.06 0.70 -20.81
C THR A 57 -36.04 -0.23 -21.43
N ARG A 58 -36.46 -1.02 -22.42
CA ARG A 58 -35.55 -1.89 -23.16
C ARG A 58 -34.42 -1.11 -23.85
N LEU A 59 -34.59 0.19 -24.10
CA LEU A 59 -33.61 1.04 -24.77
C LEU A 59 -32.25 0.97 -24.10
N GLN A 60 -32.16 1.24 -22.78
CA GLN A 60 -30.89 1.23 -22.06
C GLN A 60 -30.17 -0.13 -22.13
N ARG A 61 -30.91 -1.25 -22.12
CA ARG A 61 -30.30 -2.58 -22.25
C ARG A 61 -29.74 -2.82 -23.65
N VAL A 62 -30.48 -2.41 -24.67
CA VAL A 62 -30.08 -2.60 -26.07
C VAL A 62 -28.84 -1.76 -26.37
N THR A 63 -28.90 -0.45 -26.07
CA THR A 63 -27.78 0.46 -26.33
C THR A 63 -26.55 0.13 -25.49
N SER A 64 -26.72 -0.33 -24.24
CA SER A 64 -25.61 -0.87 -23.43
C SER A 64 -24.92 -2.05 -24.11
N MET A 65 -25.68 -3.03 -24.61
CA MET A 65 -25.13 -4.19 -25.32
C MET A 65 -24.48 -3.81 -26.65
N ASP A 66 -25.00 -2.80 -27.34
CA ASP A 66 -24.43 -2.28 -28.58
C ASP A 66 -23.11 -1.55 -28.32
N ALA A 67 -23.02 -0.72 -27.28
CA ALA A 67 -21.77 -0.07 -26.87
C ALA A 67 -20.71 -1.09 -26.41
N HIS A 68 -21.10 -2.16 -25.71
CA HIS A 68 -20.16 -3.23 -25.37
C HIS A 68 -19.70 -4.05 -26.60
N ARG A 69 -20.54 -4.16 -27.65
CA ARG A 69 -20.10 -4.71 -28.94
C ARG A 69 -19.13 -3.76 -29.63
N ALA A 70 -19.41 -2.46 -29.65
CA ALA A 70 -18.49 -1.44 -30.15
C ALA A 70 -17.13 -1.46 -29.42
N ALA A 71 -17.13 -1.70 -28.12
CA ALA A 71 -15.89 -1.91 -27.36
C ALA A 71 -15.10 -3.12 -27.87
N LYS A 72 -15.75 -4.25 -28.17
CA LYS A 72 -15.07 -5.43 -28.73
C LYS A 72 -14.50 -5.18 -30.13
N ASP A 73 -15.17 -4.33 -30.90
CA ASP A 73 -14.77 -3.96 -32.27
C ASP A 73 -13.68 -2.87 -32.29
N ALA A 74 -13.33 -2.29 -31.13
CA ALA A 74 -12.47 -1.12 -31.06
C ALA A 74 -10.99 -1.43 -31.35
N VAL A 75 -10.37 -0.58 -32.19
CA VAL A 75 -8.97 -0.73 -32.64
C VAL A 75 -7.90 -0.31 -31.62
N THR A 76 -8.24 0.52 -30.62
CA THR A 76 -7.30 0.94 -29.56
C THR A 76 -7.83 0.59 -28.17
N GLU A 77 -6.91 0.45 -27.20
CA GLU A 77 -7.29 0.23 -25.80
C GLU A 77 -8.16 1.39 -25.29
N ALA A 78 -7.79 2.64 -25.61
CA ALA A 78 -8.51 3.83 -25.17
C ALA A 78 -9.94 3.89 -25.73
N ALA A 79 -10.14 3.61 -27.02
CA ALA A 79 -11.46 3.53 -27.62
C ALA A 79 -12.30 2.39 -27.01
N ARG A 80 -11.69 1.20 -26.81
CA ARG A 80 -12.37 0.07 -26.15
C ARG A 80 -12.89 0.47 -24.77
N LEU A 81 -12.06 1.14 -23.97
CA LEU A 81 -12.41 1.58 -22.61
C LEU A 81 -13.51 2.65 -22.62
N ALA A 82 -13.48 3.59 -23.58
CA ALA A 82 -14.50 4.62 -23.72
C ALA A 82 -15.87 4.02 -24.10
N ALA A 83 -15.91 3.10 -25.07
CA ALA A 83 -17.15 2.39 -25.43
C ALA A 83 -17.66 1.50 -24.28
N GLN A 84 -16.74 0.89 -23.51
CA GLN A 84 -17.12 0.14 -22.32
C GLN A 84 -17.73 1.04 -21.24
N ALA A 85 -17.18 2.24 -21.03
CA ALA A 85 -17.73 3.22 -20.09
C ALA A 85 -19.14 3.67 -20.49
N ALA A 86 -19.38 3.90 -21.78
CA ALA A 86 -20.72 4.22 -22.31
C ALA A 86 -21.72 3.06 -22.09
N GLY A 87 -21.29 1.82 -22.35
CA GLY A 87 -22.11 0.64 -22.07
C GLY A 87 -22.46 0.50 -20.57
N ASP A 88 -21.50 0.79 -19.69
CA ASP A 88 -21.68 0.77 -18.24
C ASP A 88 -22.66 1.84 -17.76
N ALA A 89 -22.59 3.05 -18.33
CA ALA A 89 -23.51 4.15 -18.04
C ALA A 89 -24.97 3.77 -18.31
N ALA A 90 -25.26 3.14 -19.46
CA ALA A 90 -26.61 2.66 -19.78
C ALA A 90 -27.03 1.46 -18.88
N SER A 91 -26.08 0.58 -18.53
CA SER A 91 -26.33 -0.56 -17.65
C SER A 91 -26.63 -0.14 -16.19
N ALA A 92 -26.15 1.01 -15.73
CA ALA A 92 -26.31 1.48 -14.35
C ALA A 92 -27.78 1.57 -13.89
N ALA A 93 -28.71 1.83 -14.81
CA ALA A 93 -30.16 1.82 -14.52
C ALA A 93 -30.69 0.44 -14.05
N TYR A 94 -29.92 -0.62 -14.30
CA TYR A 94 -30.25 -2.01 -13.95
C TYR A 94 -29.33 -2.60 -12.88
N LEU A 95 -28.63 -1.75 -12.12
CA LEU A 95 -27.87 -2.18 -10.96
C LEU A 95 -28.73 -3.08 -10.06
N HIS A 96 -28.25 -4.29 -9.79
CA HIS A 96 -29.03 -5.30 -9.10
C HIS A 96 -28.79 -5.21 -7.59
N PRO A 97 -29.85 -5.18 -6.74
CA PRO A 97 -29.70 -5.12 -5.28
C PRO A 97 -29.36 -6.50 -4.68
N ILE A 98 -28.26 -7.08 -5.15
CA ILE A 98 -27.64 -8.28 -4.59
C ILE A 98 -26.22 -7.87 -4.17
N ALA A 99 -25.86 -8.12 -2.92
CA ALA A 99 -24.60 -7.78 -2.29
C ALA A 99 -23.44 -8.65 -2.82
N LYS A 100 -23.12 -8.50 -4.11
CA LYS A 100 -22.01 -9.18 -4.79
C LYS A 100 -21.00 -8.16 -5.30
N ALA A 101 -19.72 -8.41 -5.04
CA ALA A 101 -18.61 -7.53 -5.39
C ALA A 101 -18.58 -7.14 -6.89
N HIS A 102 -18.98 -8.03 -7.81
CA HIS A 102 -19.01 -7.72 -9.23
C HIS A 102 -20.05 -6.63 -9.62
N GLN A 103 -21.05 -6.36 -8.77
CA GLN A 103 -22.02 -5.29 -9.00
C GLN A 103 -21.38 -3.90 -8.89
N VAL A 104 -20.29 -3.76 -8.12
CA VAL A 104 -19.54 -2.50 -7.99
C VAL A 104 -19.03 -1.99 -9.34
N ALA A 105 -18.78 -2.88 -10.31
CA ALA A 105 -18.37 -2.48 -11.63
C ALA A 105 -19.44 -1.66 -12.38
N HIS A 106 -20.73 -1.86 -12.10
CA HIS A 106 -21.81 -1.02 -12.66
C HIS A 106 -21.84 0.39 -12.06
N ILE A 107 -21.14 0.60 -10.95
CA ILE A 107 -21.04 1.90 -10.26
C ILE A 107 -19.76 2.63 -10.68
N LEU A 108 -18.61 1.95 -10.60
CA LEU A 108 -17.30 2.61 -10.64
C LEU A 108 -16.48 2.36 -11.92
N ARG A 109 -16.82 1.35 -12.74
CA ARG A 109 -15.96 0.96 -13.88
C ARG A 109 -15.84 2.04 -14.95
N ALA A 110 -16.90 2.81 -15.20
CA ALA A 110 -16.85 3.93 -16.15
C ALA A 110 -15.79 4.97 -15.73
N ALA A 111 -15.74 5.33 -14.43
CA ALA A 111 -14.73 6.25 -13.90
C ALA A 111 -13.31 5.66 -13.93
N ALA A 112 -13.16 4.38 -13.57
CA ALA A 112 -11.87 3.69 -13.68
C ALA A 112 -11.37 3.55 -15.12
N ASN A 113 -12.27 3.36 -16.09
CA ASN A 113 -11.94 3.39 -17.52
C ASN A 113 -11.44 4.78 -17.93
N ALA A 114 -12.11 5.84 -17.48
CA ALA A 114 -11.70 7.21 -17.77
C ALA A 114 -10.31 7.54 -17.19
N ALA A 115 -10.02 7.09 -15.96
CA ALA A 115 -8.68 7.21 -15.39
C ALA A 115 -7.62 6.43 -16.18
N ARG A 116 -7.95 5.21 -16.64
CA ARG A 116 -7.04 4.41 -17.49
C ARG A 116 -6.79 5.07 -18.84
N ILE A 117 -7.80 5.68 -19.46
CA ILE A 117 -7.64 6.45 -20.70
C ILE A 117 -6.68 7.62 -20.47
N ALA A 118 -6.84 8.35 -19.37
CA ALA A 118 -5.94 9.43 -19.01
C ALA A 118 -4.49 8.94 -18.83
N GLU A 119 -4.26 7.78 -18.19
CA GLU A 119 -2.91 7.19 -18.06
C GLU A 119 -2.26 6.82 -19.40
N ILE A 120 -3.06 6.43 -20.40
CA ILE A 120 -2.55 6.09 -21.74
C ILE A 120 -1.99 7.34 -22.44
N GLU A 121 -2.61 8.50 -22.20
CA GLU A 121 -2.17 9.78 -22.76
C GLU A 121 -1.01 10.39 -21.95
N ASP A 122 -1.12 10.39 -20.62
CA ASP A 122 -0.11 10.88 -19.68
C ASP A 122 -0.08 9.96 -18.44
N PRO A 123 1.02 9.24 -18.18
CA PRO A 123 1.15 8.35 -17.02
C PRO A 123 0.81 8.99 -15.66
N GLY A 124 0.95 10.31 -15.51
CA GLY A 124 0.60 11.04 -14.29
C GLY A 124 -0.86 11.53 -14.22
N ALA A 125 -1.65 11.38 -15.28
CA ALA A 125 -3.01 11.92 -15.35
C ALA A 125 -4.08 11.01 -14.72
N GLY A 126 -3.77 9.73 -14.50
CA GLY A 126 -4.69 8.76 -13.88
C GLY A 126 -5.15 9.17 -12.48
N ASP A 127 -4.21 9.58 -11.62
CA ASP A 127 -4.51 10.02 -10.24
C ASP A 127 -5.40 11.27 -10.24
N ARG A 128 -5.13 12.23 -11.14
CA ARG A 128 -5.96 13.43 -11.29
C ARG A 128 -7.37 13.09 -11.78
N ALA A 129 -7.51 12.08 -12.63
CA ALA A 129 -8.81 11.61 -13.10
C ALA A 129 -9.59 10.88 -12.00
N LEU A 130 -8.92 10.10 -11.15
CA LEU A 130 -9.53 9.50 -9.96
C LEU A 130 -9.97 10.57 -8.96
N GLU A 131 -9.18 11.61 -8.76
CA GLU A 131 -9.54 12.71 -7.85
C GLU A 131 -10.79 13.45 -8.36
N ARG A 132 -10.87 13.79 -9.65
CA ARG A 132 -12.10 14.34 -10.25
C ARG A 132 -13.29 13.39 -10.14
N ALA A 133 -13.05 12.08 -10.21
CA ALA A 133 -14.11 11.09 -10.00
C ALA A 133 -14.54 11.02 -8.53
N ARG A 134 -13.64 11.29 -7.59
CA ARG A 134 -13.93 11.41 -6.15
C ARG A 134 -14.79 12.64 -5.87
N GLU A 135 -14.39 13.80 -6.39
CA GLU A 135 -15.10 15.08 -6.21
C GLU A 135 -16.54 15.07 -6.74
N ARG A 136 -16.83 14.28 -7.78
CA ARG A 136 -18.19 14.13 -8.33
C ARG A 136 -19.08 13.15 -7.55
N ALA A 137 -18.51 12.34 -6.66
CA ALA A 137 -19.28 11.37 -5.91
C ALA A 137 -20.19 12.05 -4.89
N THR A 138 -21.49 11.78 -4.98
CA THR A 138 -22.49 12.33 -4.05
C THR A 138 -22.64 11.43 -2.82
N PRO A 139 -23.13 11.96 -1.68
CA PRO A 139 -23.43 11.14 -0.51
C PRO A 139 -24.36 9.95 -0.84
N THR A 140 -25.39 10.17 -1.65
CA THR A 140 -26.29 9.10 -2.13
C THR A 140 -25.55 8.00 -2.89
N LEU A 141 -24.60 8.36 -3.75
CA LEU A 141 -23.78 7.39 -4.47
C LEU A 141 -22.93 6.55 -3.50
N ILE A 142 -22.27 7.20 -2.55
CA ILE A 142 -21.41 6.54 -1.55
C ILE A 142 -22.24 5.61 -0.66
N ASP A 143 -23.44 6.03 -0.25
CA ASP A 143 -24.35 5.20 0.54
C ASP A 143 -24.81 3.96 -0.23
N VAL A 144 -25.12 4.09 -1.52
CA VAL A 144 -25.43 2.93 -2.38
C VAL A 144 -24.21 2.02 -2.52
N LEU A 145 -23.02 2.58 -2.76
CA LEU A 145 -21.77 1.82 -2.92
C LEU A 145 -21.46 0.98 -1.66
N ARG A 146 -21.69 1.55 -0.47
CA ARG A 146 -21.46 0.88 0.82
C ARG A 146 -22.38 -0.31 1.08
N ARG A 147 -23.52 -0.43 0.40
CA ARG A 147 -24.41 -1.61 0.48
C ARG A 147 -23.85 -2.82 -0.25
N TYR A 148 -22.83 -2.62 -1.11
CA TYR A 148 -22.12 -3.71 -1.78
C TYR A 148 -20.80 -4.03 -1.07
N PRO A 149 -20.33 -5.28 -1.13
CA PRO A 149 -18.96 -5.63 -0.75
C PRO A 149 -17.94 -4.79 -1.53
N PRO A 150 -16.72 -4.61 -1.01
CA PRO A 150 -15.65 -3.90 -1.71
C PRO A 150 -15.41 -4.43 -3.13
N ALA A 151 -14.95 -3.54 -4.02
CA ALA A 151 -14.61 -3.87 -5.39
C ALA A 151 -13.59 -5.04 -5.44
N PRO A 152 -13.82 -6.08 -6.27
CA PRO A 152 -12.91 -7.20 -6.34
C PRO A 152 -11.57 -6.76 -6.93
N THR A 153 -10.47 -7.15 -6.29
CA THR A 153 -9.12 -6.84 -6.79
C THR A 153 -8.84 -7.66 -8.05
N GLY A 154 -8.74 -6.98 -9.20
CA GLY A 154 -8.41 -7.60 -10.48
C GLY A 154 -6.97 -7.37 -10.91
N ARG A 155 -6.50 -8.19 -11.87
CA ARG A 155 -5.15 -8.07 -12.44
C ARG A 155 -5.00 -6.94 -13.46
N SER A 156 -6.09 -6.46 -14.05
CA SER A 156 -6.03 -5.37 -15.04
C SER A 156 -5.83 -4.02 -14.36
N ARG A 157 -5.16 -3.08 -15.05
CA ARG A 157 -4.94 -1.73 -14.53
C ARG A 157 -6.26 -1.02 -14.19
N THR A 158 -7.28 -1.15 -15.03
CA THR A 158 -8.63 -0.66 -14.74
C THR A 158 -9.21 -1.23 -13.44
N ALA A 159 -9.04 -2.53 -13.17
CA ALA A 159 -9.55 -3.12 -11.94
C ALA A 159 -8.80 -2.60 -10.71
N GLN A 160 -7.49 -2.38 -10.81
CA GLN A 160 -6.70 -1.73 -9.75
C GLN A 160 -7.17 -0.30 -9.49
N LEU A 161 -7.37 0.50 -10.54
CA LEU A 161 -7.90 1.87 -10.43
C LEU A 161 -9.30 1.90 -9.82
N MET A 162 -10.16 0.93 -10.16
CA MET A 162 -11.48 0.77 -9.56
C MET A 162 -11.40 0.43 -8.07
N THR A 163 -10.48 -0.46 -7.67
CA THR A 163 -10.24 -0.76 -6.25
C THR A 163 -9.73 0.46 -5.48
N VAL A 164 -8.82 1.25 -6.06
CA VAL A 164 -8.33 2.50 -5.46
C VAL A 164 -9.48 3.49 -5.28
N LEU A 165 -10.32 3.68 -6.31
CA LEU A 165 -11.47 4.57 -6.24
C LEU A 165 -12.51 4.11 -5.22
N ASP A 166 -12.84 2.81 -5.19
CA ASP A 166 -13.79 2.23 -4.23
C ASP A 166 -13.33 2.46 -2.78
N ALA A 167 -12.04 2.23 -2.50
CA ALA A 167 -11.47 2.49 -1.19
C ALA A 167 -11.58 3.98 -0.81
N ALA A 168 -11.16 4.88 -1.70
CA ALA A 168 -11.20 6.32 -1.47
C ALA A 168 -12.63 6.84 -1.20
N LEU A 169 -13.62 6.37 -1.96
CA LEU A 169 -15.01 6.77 -1.78
C LEU A 169 -15.64 6.20 -0.50
N ARG A 170 -15.24 5.00 -0.09
CA ARG A 170 -15.73 4.40 1.16
C ARG A 170 -15.15 5.08 2.40
N GLU A 171 -13.94 5.62 2.31
CA GLU A 171 -13.33 6.42 3.37
C GLU A 171 -14.01 7.79 3.57
N GLU A 172 -14.63 8.34 2.51
CA GLU A 172 -15.29 9.64 2.54
C GLU A 172 -16.59 9.59 3.36
N GLY A 173 -16.53 10.11 4.60
CA GLY A 173 -17.64 10.13 5.55
C GLY A 173 -17.48 9.24 6.79
N SER A 174 -16.41 8.44 6.88
CA SER A 174 -16.03 7.80 8.16
C SER A 174 -15.31 8.83 9.05
N PRO A 175 -15.62 8.92 10.35
CA PRO A 175 -14.84 9.75 11.27
C PRO A 175 -13.38 9.29 11.26
N PRO A 176 -12.41 10.21 11.36
CA PRO A 176 -11.01 9.82 11.41
C PRO A 176 -10.75 8.94 12.64
N LEU A 177 -9.86 7.95 12.49
CA LEU A 177 -9.36 7.20 13.63
C LEU A 177 -8.71 8.14 14.63
N THR A 178 -9.12 8.00 15.88
CA THR A 178 -8.57 8.74 17.02
C THR A 178 -7.46 7.93 17.70
N GLY A 179 -6.74 8.56 18.63
CA GLY A 179 -5.78 7.85 19.48
C GLY A 179 -6.43 6.75 20.33
N HIS A 180 -7.70 6.92 20.70
CA HIS A 180 -8.47 5.91 21.43
C HIS A 180 -8.71 4.65 20.59
N ASP A 181 -9.13 4.82 19.33
CA ASP A 181 -9.39 3.71 18.41
C ASP A 181 -8.12 2.91 18.12
N LEU A 182 -7.00 3.61 17.93
CA LEU A 182 -5.69 2.99 17.70
C LEU A 182 -5.24 2.17 18.90
N ARG A 183 -5.39 2.69 20.13
CA ARG A 183 -5.05 1.98 21.36
C ARG A 183 -5.92 0.74 21.56
N ALA A 184 -7.23 0.85 21.36
CA ALA A 184 -8.13 -0.29 21.40
C ALA A 184 -7.73 -1.37 20.36
N GLY A 185 -7.29 -0.94 19.17
CA GLY A 185 -6.74 -1.83 18.16
C GLY A 185 -5.45 -2.55 18.59
N PHE A 186 -4.51 -1.86 19.23
CA PHE A 186 -3.29 -2.47 19.76
C PHE A 186 -3.56 -3.46 20.89
N GLU A 187 -4.51 -3.14 21.77
CA GLU A 187 -5.00 -4.03 22.81
C GLU A 187 -5.63 -5.29 22.23
N ALA A 188 -6.55 -5.15 21.27
CA ALA A 188 -7.21 -6.27 20.60
C ALA A 188 -6.23 -7.16 19.81
N LEU A 189 -5.20 -6.57 19.22
CA LEU A 189 -4.12 -7.31 18.53
C LEU A 189 -3.22 -8.08 19.53
N GLY A 190 -3.32 -7.78 20.82
CA GLY A 190 -2.57 -8.42 21.90
C GLY A 190 -1.13 -7.92 22.00
N LEU A 191 -0.89 -6.64 21.72
CA LEU A 191 0.42 -6.00 21.97
C LEU A 191 0.63 -5.86 23.48
N PRO A 192 1.67 -6.46 24.09
CA PRO A 192 1.84 -6.38 25.54
C PRO A 192 2.23 -4.97 26.02
N VAL A 193 1.64 -4.54 27.14
CA VAL A 193 2.09 -3.34 27.86
C VAL A 193 3.55 -3.53 28.29
N GLY A 194 4.36 -2.47 28.17
CA GLY A 194 5.79 -2.49 28.48
C GLY A 194 6.66 -3.20 27.44
N ALA A 195 6.09 -3.65 26.31
CA ALA A 195 6.87 -4.34 25.28
C ALA A 195 7.91 -3.42 24.62
N THR A 196 9.01 -4.04 24.19
CA THR A 196 9.87 -3.47 23.15
C THR A 196 9.35 -3.94 21.80
N VAL A 197 9.03 -3.01 20.91
CA VAL A 197 8.41 -3.31 19.61
C VAL A 197 9.12 -2.58 18.50
N ILE A 198 9.48 -3.30 17.43
CA ILE A 198 9.83 -2.69 16.16
C ILE A 198 8.57 -2.54 15.30
N VAL A 199 8.40 -1.39 14.66
CA VAL A 199 7.19 -1.07 13.90
C VAL A 199 7.52 -0.75 12.44
N HIS A 200 6.77 -1.37 11.54
CA HIS A 200 6.71 -1.05 10.12
C HIS A 200 5.29 -0.62 9.79
N ALA A 201 5.10 0.56 9.21
CA ALA A 201 3.76 1.13 9.05
C ALA A 201 3.54 1.81 7.71
N SER A 202 2.34 1.66 7.17
CA SER A 202 1.81 2.47 6.08
C SER A 202 0.67 3.34 6.61
N LEU A 203 0.89 4.64 6.81
CA LEU A 203 -0.13 5.52 7.41
C LEU A 203 -1.42 5.53 6.58
N SER A 204 -1.31 5.55 5.24
CA SER A 204 -2.48 5.59 4.35
C SER A 204 -3.35 4.33 4.43
N SER A 205 -2.81 3.19 4.87
CA SER A 205 -3.57 1.95 4.99
C SER A 205 -4.64 1.97 6.08
N PHE A 206 -4.53 2.89 7.05
CA PHE A 206 -5.50 3.03 8.13
C PHE A 206 -6.79 3.75 7.68
N GLY A 207 -6.77 4.39 6.52
CA GLY A 207 -7.71 5.45 6.15
C GLY A 207 -7.31 6.78 6.80
N ARG A 208 -8.30 7.59 7.20
CA ARG A 208 -8.05 8.87 7.86
C ARG A 208 -7.68 8.66 9.33
N VAL A 209 -6.52 9.19 9.75
CA VAL A 209 -6.10 9.25 11.16
C VAL A 209 -6.03 10.71 11.58
N GLU A 210 -6.74 11.06 12.66
CA GLU A 210 -6.68 12.40 13.25
C GLU A 210 -5.24 12.68 13.70
N GLY A 211 -4.63 13.79 13.29
CA GLY A 211 -3.22 14.11 13.63
C GLY A 211 -2.16 13.20 12.96
N GLY A 212 -2.57 12.29 12.08
CA GLY A 212 -1.67 11.47 11.27
C GLY A 212 -0.72 10.58 12.08
N ALA A 213 0.54 10.49 11.64
CA ALA A 213 1.54 9.61 12.25
C ALA A 213 1.87 9.97 13.71
N ALA A 214 1.73 11.24 14.11
CA ALA A 214 1.96 11.66 15.48
C ALA A 214 0.97 11.00 16.44
N THR A 215 -0.30 10.85 16.04
CA THR A 215 -1.32 10.16 16.82
C THR A 215 -1.07 8.66 16.88
N VAL A 216 -0.61 8.03 15.80
CA VAL A 216 -0.19 6.61 15.83
C VAL A 216 0.95 6.40 16.82
N LEU A 217 1.98 7.24 16.78
CA LEU A 217 3.09 7.18 17.73
C LEU A 217 2.64 7.42 19.17
N GLY A 218 1.78 8.43 19.39
CA GLY A 218 1.23 8.78 20.69
C GLY A 218 0.42 7.63 21.29
N ALA A 219 -0.53 7.09 20.53
CA ALA A 219 -1.34 5.95 20.95
C ALA A 219 -0.50 4.71 21.26
N LEU A 220 0.55 4.44 20.46
CA LEU A 220 1.46 3.33 20.71
C LEU A 220 2.26 3.52 22.01
N ARG A 221 2.82 4.72 22.25
CA ARG A 221 3.54 5.04 23.49
C ARG A 221 2.62 4.96 24.70
N GLU A 222 1.39 5.45 24.60
CA GLU A 222 0.41 5.39 25.68
C GLU A 222 0.00 3.94 25.98
N HIS A 223 -0.25 3.13 24.95
CA HIS A 223 -0.56 1.70 25.10
C HIS A 223 0.56 0.93 25.78
N LEU A 224 1.81 1.13 25.33
CA LEU A 224 2.96 0.44 25.91
C LEU A 224 3.32 0.96 27.31
N GLY A 225 2.91 2.20 27.65
CA GLY A 225 3.24 2.83 28.92
C GLY A 225 4.74 3.14 29.07
N PRO A 226 5.16 3.58 30.28
CA PRO A 226 6.50 4.15 30.51
C PRO A 226 7.65 3.12 30.40
N GLN A 227 7.34 1.82 30.48
CA GLN A 227 8.34 0.75 30.31
C GLN A 227 8.48 0.31 28.84
N GLY A 228 7.58 0.77 27.97
CA GLY A 228 7.56 0.45 26.55
C GLY A 228 8.68 1.10 25.75
N THR A 229 9.21 0.38 24.77
CA THR A 229 10.19 0.93 23.82
C THR A 229 9.70 0.75 22.39
N VAL A 230 9.55 1.85 21.65
CA VAL A 230 9.18 1.86 20.23
C VAL A 230 10.45 1.98 19.40
N VAL A 231 10.60 1.12 18.40
CA VAL A 231 11.72 1.14 17.46
C VAL A 231 11.18 1.15 16.03
N VAL A 232 11.85 1.88 15.14
CA VAL A 232 11.49 1.96 13.73
C VAL A 232 12.74 1.90 12.85
N PRO A 233 12.68 1.24 11.68
CA PRO A 233 13.74 1.41 10.69
C PRO A 233 13.77 2.86 10.21
N ALA A 234 14.95 3.47 10.22
CA ALA A 234 15.19 4.84 9.79
C ALA A 234 16.18 4.87 8.61
N PHE A 235 16.00 3.94 7.67
CA PHE A 235 16.89 3.79 6.52
C PHE A 235 16.90 5.07 5.68
N THR A 236 18.09 5.46 5.24
CA THR A 236 18.32 6.67 4.42
C THR A 236 18.31 6.36 2.92
N GLY A 237 18.36 5.06 2.55
CA GLY A 237 18.26 4.60 1.17
C GLY A 237 19.32 5.23 0.28
N ASP A 238 18.87 5.84 -0.81
CA ASP A 238 19.70 6.42 -1.87
C ASP A 238 20.41 7.71 -1.42
N ALA A 239 19.96 8.33 -0.32
CA ALA A 239 20.52 9.60 0.15
C ALA A 239 22.02 9.51 0.47
N VAL A 240 22.53 8.33 0.84
CA VAL A 240 23.95 8.11 1.15
C VAL A 240 24.52 6.90 0.39
N ARG A 241 23.95 6.58 -0.79
CA ARG A 241 24.41 5.46 -1.63
C ARG A 241 25.23 5.98 -2.81
N ASP A 242 26.19 5.18 -3.28
CA ASP A 242 26.78 5.36 -4.61
C ASP A 242 25.71 5.12 -5.69
N LEU A 243 25.37 6.16 -6.46
CA LEU A 243 24.43 6.08 -7.58
C LEU A 243 25.06 5.46 -8.84
N HIS A 244 26.39 5.35 -8.88
CA HIS A 244 27.16 4.86 -10.03
C HIS A 244 28.17 3.78 -9.63
N PRO A 245 27.72 2.63 -9.06
CA PRO A 245 28.62 1.60 -8.56
C PRO A 245 29.49 0.93 -9.65
N GLY A 246 29.15 1.09 -10.93
CA GLY A 246 29.93 0.59 -12.07
C GLY A 246 30.78 1.65 -12.78
N ALA A 247 30.61 2.93 -12.47
CA ALA A 247 31.49 3.96 -13.00
C ALA A 247 32.82 3.88 -12.24
N GLY A 248 33.95 3.91 -12.94
CA GLY A 248 35.28 3.75 -12.35
C GLY A 248 35.64 4.82 -11.31
N ALA A 249 36.93 4.94 -10.99
CA ALA A 249 37.42 5.91 -10.02
C ALA A 249 36.99 7.36 -10.34
N ASP A 250 36.75 7.68 -11.62
CA ASP A 250 36.46 9.02 -12.12
C ASP A 250 35.00 9.50 -11.93
N ALA A 251 34.10 8.65 -11.40
CA ALA A 251 32.73 9.09 -11.16
C ALA A 251 32.70 10.17 -10.06
N ASP A 252 32.07 11.31 -10.34
CA ASP A 252 31.90 12.36 -9.34
C ASP A 252 30.92 11.89 -8.25
N ARG A 253 31.50 11.56 -7.09
CA ARG A 253 30.78 11.13 -5.90
C ARG A 253 30.79 12.19 -4.79
N SER A 254 31.27 13.39 -5.08
CA SER A 254 31.45 14.46 -4.09
C SER A 254 30.12 14.92 -3.48
N GLY A 255 29.05 14.92 -4.29
CA GLY A 255 27.71 15.33 -3.91
C GLY A 255 26.94 14.38 -2.98
N VAL A 256 27.43 13.16 -2.74
CA VAL A 256 26.75 12.23 -1.81
C VAL A 256 27.01 12.67 -0.36
N PRO A 257 26.00 13.00 0.46
CA PRO A 257 26.22 13.47 1.82
C PRO A 257 26.74 12.38 2.75
N LEU A 258 27.47 12.79 3.80
CA LEU A 258 27.80 11.93 4.94
C LEU A 258 26.56 11.69 5.80
N PHE A 259 26.48 10.50 6.40
CA PHE A 259 25.43 10.23 7.37
C PHE A 259 25.53 11.16 8.58
N HIS A 260 24.38 11.70 8.99
CA HIS A 260 24.24 12.39 10.26
C HIS A 260 22.86 12.11 10.85
N ASP A 261 22.75 12.26 12.16
CA ASP A 261 21.57 11.90 12.96
C ASP A 261 20.27 12.56 12.44
N ARG A 262 20.35 13.81 11.96
CA ARG A 262 19.23 14.58 11.40
C ARG A 262 18.83 14.25 9.96
N LEU A 263 19.51 13.31 9.28
CA LEU A 263 19.15 12.98 7.90
C LEU A 263 17.71 12.44 7.83
N PRO A 264 16.89 12.88 6.85
CA PRO A 264 15.57 12.31 6.64
C PRO A 264 15.61 10.79 6.39
N THR A 265 14.47 10.14 6.58
CA THR A 265 14.27 8.73 6.25
C THR A 265 13.19 8.59 5.17
N LEU A 266 13.32 7.58 4.33
CA LEU A 266 12.34 7.23 3.30
C LEU A 266 11.39 6.11 3.75
N MET A 267 11.43 5.73 5.04
CA MET A 267 10.71 4.56 5.57
C MET A 267 9.23 4.84 5.93
N GLY A 268 8.73 6.05 5.63
CA GLY A 268 7.33 6.43 5.81
C GLY A 268 7.10 7.40 6.98
N ALA A 269 5.83 7.76 7.18
CA ALA A 269 5.45 8.84 8.09
C ALA A 269 5.71 8.53 9.58
N LEU A 270 5.57 7.27 10.01
CA LEU A 270 5.81 6.89 11.41
C LEU A 270 7.29 6.99 11.79
N PRO A 271 8.25 6.45 11.01
CA PRO A 271 9.67 6.73 11.23
C PRO A 271 10.00 8.22 11.26
N THR A 272 9.44 9.03 10.35
CA THR A 272 9.62 10.48 10.36
C THR A 272 9.11 11.13 11.65
N ALA A 273 7.95 10.71 12.16
CA ALA A 273 7.42 11.18 13.44
C ALA A 273 8.34 10.83 14.62
N VAL A 274 8.89 9.61 14.65
CA VAL A 274 9.90 9.22 15.65
C VAL A 274 11.17 10.07 15.51
N LEU A 275 11.61 10.36 14.28
CA LEU A 275 12.81 11.19 14.08
C LEU A 275 12.61 12.66 14.50
N ALA A 276 11.37 13.13 14.57
CA ALA A 276 11.03 14.48 15.02
C ALA A 276 10.95 14.60 16.55
N ASP A 277 10.88 13.48 17.27
CA ASP A 277 10.84 13.46 18.73
C ASP A 277 12.25 13.79 19.30
N PRO A 278 12.38 14.80 20.17
CA PRO A 278 13.68 15.22 20.71
C PRO A 278 14.32 14.20 21.65
N GLU A 279 13.55 13.27 22.21
CA GLU A 279 14.07 12.21 23.09
C GLU A 279 14.55 10.98 22.30
N ARG A 280 14.35 10.96 20.98
CA ARG A 280 14.71 9.82 20.14
C ARG A 280 16.22 9.60 20.15
N LEU A 281 16.62 8.34 20.11
CA LEU A 281 17.98 7.93 19.77
C LEU A 281 17.99 7.24 18.40
N ARG A 282 19.07 7.39 17.65
CA ARG A 282 19.26 6.75 16.34
C ARG A 282 20.60 6.05 16.29
N SER A 283 20.65 4.87 15.70
CA SER A 283 21.90 4.16 15.46
C SER A 283 22.72 4.83 14.34
N SER A 284 24.04 4.58 14.34
CA SER A 284 24.99 5.32 13.51
C SER A 284 25.17 4.79 12.08
N HIS A 285 24.49 3.71 11.69
CA HIS A 285 24.74 3.13 10.37
C HIS A 285 24.24 4.03 9.23
N PRO A 286 25.08 4.35 8.23
CA PRO A 286 24.73 5.28 7.17
C PRO A 286 23.43 4.94 6.43
N GLN A 287 23.29 3.70 5.97
CA GLN A 287 22.16 3.27 5.13
C GLN A 287 21.00 2.56 5.86
N ALA A 288 21.26 1.92 7.00
CA ALA A 288 20.36 0.96 7.65
C ALA A 288 20.09 1.30 9.12
N SER A 289 20.22 2.57 9.50
CA SER A 289 19.97 3.01 10.88
C SER A 289 18.54 2.71 11.35
N VAL A 290 18.38 2.56 12.66
CA VAL A 290 17.09 2.47 13.35
C VAL A 290 16.98 3.63 14.32
N ALA A 291 15.76 4.07 14.60
CA ALA A 291 15.47 5.05 15.65
C ALA A 291 14.61 4.42 16.73
N ALA A 292 14.82 4.83 17.98
CA ALA A 292 14.15 4.27 19.15
C ALA A 292 13.74 5.35 20.16
N LEU A 293 12.62 5.10 20.83
CA LEU A 293 12.05 5.90 21.93
C LEU A 293 11.67 4.97 23.08
N GLY A 294 12.06 5.31 24.30
CA GLY A 294 11.77 4.51 25.50
C GLY A 294 13.03 4.08 26.27
N PRO A 295 12.88 3.36 27.39
CA PRO A 295 13.97 3.07 28.32
C PRO A 295 15.11 2.25 27.72
N LEU A 296 14.84 1.40 26.72
CA LEU A 296 15.86 0.57 26.07
C LEU A 296 16.45 1.20 24.79
N ALA A 297 16.04 2.42 24.43
CA ALA A 297 16.48 3.07 23.19
C ALA A 297 18.00 3.15 23.10
N ARG A 298 18.68 3.53 24.19
CA ARG A 298 20.15 3.65 24.24
C ARG A 298 20.84 2.31 24.01
N GLU A 299 20.35 1.25 24.64
CA GLU A 299 20.92 -0.10 24.48
C GLU A 299 20.77 -0.61 23.05
N ILE A 300 19.61 -0.36 22.44
CA ILE A 300 19.27 -0.82 21.08
C ILE A 300 20.09 -0.07 20.02
N THR A 301 20.27 1.24 20.17
CA THR A 301 20.94 2.06 19.15
C THR A 301 22.45 2.20 19.36
N ALA A 302 23.01 1.69 20.46
CA ALA A 302 24.41 1.91 20.84
C ALA A 302 25.43 1.43 19.80
N ARG A 303 25.15 0.32 19.11
CA ARG A 303 26.09 -0.30 18.18
C ARG A 303 25.38 -0.81 16.95
N GLN A 304 25.95 -0.53 15.79
CA GLN A 304 25.54 -1.13 14.53
C GLN A 304 26.78 -1.34 13.64
N PRO A 305 27.13 -2.59 13.30
CA PRO A 305 28.25 -2.90 12.41
C PRO A 305 28.00 -2.38 10.99
N LEU A 306 29.06 -1.98 10.27
CA LEU A 306 28.95 -1.56 8.87
C LEU A 306 28.67 -2.75 7.93
N ALA A 307 29.29 -3.90 8.21
CA ALA A 307 29.03 -5.15 7.51
C ALA A 307 27.87 -5.89 8.19
N TYR A 308 26.97 -6.45 7.38
CA TYR A 308 25.76 -7.12 7.86
C TYR A 308 24.99 -6.23 8.83
N ALA A 309 24.57 -5.06 8.35
CA ALA A 309 24.06 -3.96 9.16
C ALA A 309 22.82 -4.30 10.00
N VAL A 310 22.11 -5.36 9.61
CA VAL A 310 20.93 -5.91 10.29
C VAL A 310 21.18 -7.27 10.90
N GLY A 311 22.43 -7.75 10.89
CA GLY A 311 22.84 -9.07 11.38
C GLY A 311 23.34 -9.08 12.82
N ARG A 312 24.21 -10.03 13.17
CA ARG A 312 24.77 -10.16 14.53
C ARG A 312 25.44 -8.87 15.00
N GLY A 313 25.20 -8.50 16.25
CA GLY A 313 25.71 -7.27 16.86
C GLY A 313 25.01 -5.98 16.40
N SER A 314 23.99 -6.07 15.54
CA SER A 314 23.16 -4.94 15.12
C SER A 314 22.00 -4.68 16.11
N PRO A 315 21.25 -3.57 15.94
CA PRO A 315 20.01 -3.34 16.69
C PRO A 315 18.98 -4.47 16.54
N PHE A 316 18.95 -5.17 15.40
CA PHE A 316 18.04 -6.31 15.19
C PHE A 316 18.41 -7.51 16.06
N ASP A 317 19.70 -7.80 16.17
CA ASP A 317 20.22 -8.84 17.08
C ASP A 317 19.93 -8.50 18.54
N ARG A 318 20.10 -7.23 18.92
CA ARG A 318 19.76 -6.75 20.26
C ARG A 318 18.27 -6.90 20.56
N LEU A 319 17.41 -6.44 19.66
CA LEU A 319 15.95 -6.55 19.81
C LEU A 319 15.51 -8.01 19.94
N HIS A 320 16.06 -8.91 19.12
CA HIS A 320 15.80 -10.34 19.23
C HIS A 320 16.26 -10.91 20.58
N GLY A 321 17.45 -10.51 21.03
CA GLY A 321 17.98 -10.85 22.36
C GLY A 321 17.08 -10.38 23.51
N LEU A 322 16.45 -9.21 23.38
CA LEU A 322 15.50 -8.65 24.35
C LEU A 322 14.11 -9.27 24.29
N GLY A 323 13.83 -10.18 23.34
CA GLY A 323 12.49 -10.74 23.15
C GLY A 323 11.50 -9.71 22.61
N ALA A 324 11.95 -8.80 21.75
CA ALA A 324 11.09 -7.77 21.16
C ALA A 324 9.95 -8.36 20.31
N HIS A 325 8.92 -7.55 20.13
CA HIS A 325 7.83 -7.81 19.20
C HIS A 325 8.09 -7.13 17.85
N ILE A 326 7.55 -7.72 16.78
CA ILE A 326 7.52 -7.14 15.44
C ILE A 326 6.08 -6.81 15.12
N LEU A 327 5.81 -5.54 14.82
CA LEU A 327 4.48 -5.01 14.53
C LEU A 327 4.44 -4.45 13.11
N LEU A 328 3.63 -5.09 12.26
CA LEU A 328 3.38 -4.64 10.89
C LEU A 328 1.99 -3.99 10.84
N LEU A 329 1.94 -2.69 10.56
CA LEU A 329 0.73 -1.88 10.53
C LEU A 329 0.37 -1.53 9.08
N GLY A 330 -0.55 -2.31 8.50
CA GLY A 330 -1.00 -2.14 7.12
C GLY A 330 0.11 -2.33 6.07
N VAL A 331 1.09 -3.15 6.41
CA VAL A 331 2.14 -3.61 5.50
C VAL A 331 2.29 -5.12 5.63
N GLY A 332 2.65 -5.77 4.53
CA GLY A 332 2.94 -7.20 4.50
C GLY A 332 4.38 -7.54 4.90
N HIS A 333 4.67 -8.84 4.92
CA HIS A 333 6.01 -9.35 5.24
C HIS A 333 7.12 -8.89 4.27
N ASN A 334 6.77 -8.44 3.06
CA ASN A 334 7.73 -7.79 2.15
C ASN A 334 8.37 -6.51 2.73
N ARG A 335 7.75 -5.89 3.74
CA ARG A 335 8.29 -4.72 4.46
C ARG A 335 8.88 -5.07 5.83
N ASN A 336 8.87 -6.34 6.23
CA ASN A 336 9.37 -6.78 7.52
C ASN A 336 10.91 -6.90 7.49
N SER A 337 11.60 -5.88 7.99
CA SER A 337 13.08 -5.87 7.98
C SER A 337 13.72 -6.89 8.93
N PHE A 338 12.98 -7.50 9.86
CA PHE A 338 13.48 -8.60 10.69
C PHE A 338 13.75 -9.87 9.87
N LEU A 339 13.13 -10.03 8.71
CA LEU A 339 13.45 -11.16 7.83
C LEU A 339 14.86 -11.06 7.24
N HIS A 340 15.40 -9.85 7.05
CA HIS A 340 16.83 -9.68 6.71
C HIS A 340 17.76 -10.08 7.86
N TYR A 341 17.33 -9.89 9.12
CA TYR A 341 18.07 -10.44 10.26
C TYR A 341 18.07 -11.97 10.19
N ALA A 342 16.93 -12.62 9.92
CA ALA A 342 16.88 -14.08 9.74
C ALA A 342 17.80 -14.57 8.60
N GLU A 343 17.84 -13.86 7.46
CA GLU A 343 18.77 -14.16 6.37
C GLU A 343 20.24 -14.09 6.82
N SER A 344 20.59 -13.10 7.63
CA SER A 344 21.98 -12.93 8.08
C SER A 344 22.48 -14.08 8.97
N LEU A 345 21.55 -14.86 9.54
CA LEU A 345 21.86 -15.99 10.44
C LEU A 345 22.08 -17.30 9.68
N ILE A 346 21.72 -17.38 8.40
CA ILE A 346 21.89 -18.60 7.59
C ILE A 346 23.12 -18.50 6.69
N PRO A 347 23.86 -19.59 6.45
CA PRO A 347 25.13 -19.54 5.73
C PRO A 347 24.98 -19.31 4.21
N ASN A 348 23.86 -19.71 3.60
CA ASN A 348 23.62 -19.69 2.15
C ASN A 348 22.84 -18.45 1.66
N HIS A 349 22.74 -17.39 2.48
CA HIS A 349 22.03 -16.16 2.12
C HIS A 349 22.58 -15.50 0.85
N ARG A 350 21.74 -14.77 0.14
CA ARG A 350 22.18 -13.88 -0.95
C ARG A 350 23.00 -12.75 -0.35
N ARG A 351 24.07 -12.35 -1.03
CA ARG A 351 24.95 -11.26 -0.59
C ARG A 351 24.83 -10.09 -1.56
N LYS A 352 24.92 -8.89 -1.01
CA LYS A 352 25.12 -7.66 -1.76
C LYS A 352 26.26 -6.87 -1.16
N LEU A 353 26.75 -5.90 -1.91
CA LEU A 353 27.75 -4.95 -1.43
C LEU A 353 27.08 -3.59 -1.25
N ARG A 354 27.25 -2.99 -0.07
CA ARG A 354 26.88 -1.62 0.21
C ARG A 354 28.07 -0.72 0.01
N ARG A 355 27.84 0.46 -0.55
CA ARG A 355 28.82 1.53 -0.71
C ARG A 355 28.25 2.84 -0.22
N PHE A 356 28.97 3.50 0.69
CA PHE A 356 28.57 4.76 1.29
C PHE A 356 29.79 5.56 1.76
N PRO A 357 29.70 6.90 1.80
CA PRO A 357 30.74 7.73 2.39
C PRO A 357 30.70 7.60 3.93
N TYR A 358 31.87 7.57 4.54
CA TYR A 358 32.06 7.46 5.99
C TYR A 358 33.25 8.32 6.44
N LEU A 359 33.31 8.61 7.74
CA LEU A 359 34.46 9.27 8.35
C LEU A 359 35.35 8.26 9.07
N VAL A 360 36.62 8.20 8.68
CA VAL A 360 37.67 7.44 9.37
C VAL A 360 38.74 8.44 9.76
N ASP A 361 38.99 8.61 11.06
CA ASP A 361 39.94 9.59 11.61
C ASP A 361 39.74 11.03 11.09
N GLY A 362 38.48 11.41 10.85
CA GLY A 362 38.10 12.74 10.33
C GLY A 362 38.16 12.88 8.81
N GLU A 363 38.71 11.88 8.10
CA GLU A 363 38.81 11.86 6.65
C GLU A 363 37.59 11.17 6.02
N ARG A 364 37.07 11.78 4.94
CA ARG A 364 35.96 11.21 4.17
C ARG A 364 36.48 10.09 3.27
N VAL A 365 36.02 8.87 3.54
CA VAL A 365 36.37 7.68 2.76
C VAL A 365 35.13 6.99 2.22
N TRP A 366 35.28 6.28 1.11
CA TRP A 366 34.24 5.37 0.60
C TRP A 366 34.43 4.00 1.22
N VAL A 367 33.43 3.55 1.96
CA VAL A 367 33.43 2.22 2.58
C VAL A 367 32.61 1.27 1.73
N GLU A 368 33.18 0.09 1.49
CA GLU A 368 32.45 -1.07 0.98
C GLU A 368 32.20 -2.05 2.12
N ALA A 369 30.94 -2.48 2.29
CA ALA A 369 30.58 -3.43 3.32
C ALA A 369 29.62 -4.50 2.77
N PRO A 370 29.88 -5.80 3.03
CA PRO A 370 28.96 -6.85 2.63
C PRO A 370 27.67 -6.79 3.46
N ASP A 371 26.55 -7.18 2.85
CA ASP A 371 25.26 -7.34 3.54
C ASP A 371 24.43 -8.45 2.89
N VAL A 372 23.30 -8.78 3.51
CA VAL A 372 22.30 -9.69 2.93
C VAL A 372 21.61 -9.08 1.71
N GLY A 373 21.24 -9.93 0.76
CA GLY A 373 20.59 -9.57 -0.49
C GLY A 373 19.17 -9.04 -0.33
N ASP A 374 18.53 -8.69 -1.45
CA ASP A 374 17.19 -8.11 -1.45
C ASP A 374 16.12 -9.18 -1.71
N ASP A 375 15.57 -9.73 -0.63
CA ASP A 375 14.59 -10.83 -0.67
C ASP A 375 13.13 -10.39 -0.41
N ASN A 376 12.93 -9.08 -0.26
CA ASN A 376 11.66 -8.45 0.12
C ASN A 376 10.48 -8.89 -0.74
N GLY A 377 10.67 -8.99 -2.05
CA GLY A 377 9.62 -9.43 -2.99
C GLY A 377 9.66 -10.92 -3.32
N ARG A 378 10.71 -11.64 -2.89
CA ARG A 378 11.01 -13.00 -3.37
C ARG A 378 10.64 -14.07 -2.37
N HIS A 379 11.15 -13.98 -1.14
CA HIS A 379 10.91 -15.00 -0.12
C HIS A 379 10.07 -14.49 1.04
N PHE A 380 10.14 -13.19 1.35
CA PHE A 380 9.52 -12.67 2.56
C PHE A 380 8.00 -12.84 2.61
N PRO A 381 7.23 -12.61 1.51
CA PRO A 381 5.79 -12.87 1.53
C PRO A 381 5.46 -14.33 1.81
N GLY A 382 6.18 -15.26 1.19
CA GLY A 382 5.95 -16.70 1.34
C GLY A 382 6.32 -17.22 2.73
N VAL A 383 7.47 -16.79 3.27
CA VAL A 383 7.88 -17.14 4.64
C VAL A 383 6.93 -16.54 5.68
N GLY A 384 6.46 -15.32 5.45
CA GLY A 384 5.46 -14.66 6.28
C GLY A 384 4.13 -15.42 6.32
N ALA A 385 3.58 -15.75 5.15
CA ALA A 385 2.33 -16.50 5.04
C ALA A 385 2.43 -17.88 5.75
N GLU A 386 3.53 -18.59 5.57
CA GLU A 386 3.74 -19.87 6.27
C GLU A 386 3.86 -19.70 7.79
N ALA A 387 4.37 -18.56 8.28
CA ALA A 387 4.40 -18.25 9.71
C ALA A 387 3.01 -17.90 10.25
N GLU A 388 2.17 -17.23 9.46
CA GLU A 388 0.75 -17.01 9.77
C GLU A 388 0.01 -18.35 9.87
N ASP A 389 0.18 -19.25 8.89
CA ASP A 389 -0.42 -20.60 8.89
C ASP A 389 0.06 -21.46 10.08
N ALA A 390 1.29 -21.24 10.54
CA ALA A 390 1.87 -21.92 11.70
C ALA A 390 1.41 -21.33 13.05
N GLY A 391 0.57 -20.29 13.05
CA GLY A 391 0.07 -19.64 14.27
C GLY A 391 1.10 -18.78 15.01
N LEU A 392 2.20 -18.40 14.34
CA LEU A 392 3.25 -17.55 14.93
C LEU A 392 2.94 -16.06 14.84
N VAL A 393 1.89 -15.69 14.11
CA VAL A 393 1.50 -14.31 13.84
C VAL A 393 0.06 -14.11 14.28
N ARG A 394 -0.16 -13.12 15.15
CA ARG A 394 -1.50 -12.61 15.46
C ARG A 394 -1.89 -11.58 14.40
N THR A 395 -3.05 -11.74 13.81
CA THR A 395 -3.61 -10.82 12.80
C THR A 395 -4.81 -10.08 13.36
N GLY A 396 -4.97 -8.81 12.98
CA GLY A 396 -6.14 -8.01 13.33
C GLY A 396 -6.32 -6.84 12.37
N VAL A 397 -7.37 -6.05 12.56
CA VAL A 397 -7.64 -4.87 11.74
C VAL A 397 -7.76 -3.64 12.64
N ILE A 398 -7.09 -2.55 12.27
CA ILE A 398 -7.20 -1.25 12.95
C ILE A 398 -7.60 -0.21 11.91
N GLY A 399 -8.83 0.30 12.01
CA GLY A 399 -9.47 1.04 10.91
C GLY A 399 -9.58 0.19 9.66
N ALA A 400 -8.92 0.62 8.57
CA ALA A 400 -8.82 -0.15 7.34
C ALA A 400 -7.53 -1.00 7.23
N ALA A 401 -6.60 -0.87 8.17
CA ALA A 401 -5.28 -1.48 8.07
C ALA A 401 -5.27 -2.93 8.59
N GLU A 402 -4.87 -3.87 7.74
CA GLU A 402 -4.47 -5.21 8.18
C GLU A 402 -3.18 -5.15 9.00
N CYS A 403 -3.25 -5.59 10.25
CA CYS A 403 -2.15 -5.54 11.21
C CYS A 403 -1.68 -6.94 11.59
N ARG A 404 -0.38 -7.08 11.81
CA ARG A 404 0.28 -8.34 12.20
C ARG A 404 1.19 -8.09 13.39
N LEU A 405 1.11 -8.93 14.41
CA LEU A 405 1.96 -8.91 15.59
C LEU A 405 2.60 -10.29 15.78
N MET A 406 3.91 -10.32 15.99
CA MET A 406 4.65 -11.56 16.22
C MET A 406 5.80 -11.34 17.20
N GLU A 407 6.14 -12.37 17.96
CA GLU A 407 7.31 -12.37 18.83
C GLU A 407 8.57 -12.67 18.03
N SER A 408 9.63 -11.87 18.20
CA SER A 408 10.83 -11.98 17.37
C SER A 408 11.55 -13.32 17.51
N ARG A 409 11.52 -13.97 18.69
CA ARG A 409 12.25 -15.23 18.92
C ARG A 409 11.69 -16.39 18.10
N PRO A 410 10.44 -16.84 18.31
CA PRO A 410 9.89 -17.95 17.55
C PRO A 410 9.77 -17.63 16.05
N PHE A 411 9.47 -16.37 15.70
CA PHE A 411 9.38 -15.96 14.30
C PHE A 411 10.73 -16.07 13.57
N ILE A 412 11.84 -15.62 14.17
CA ILE A 412 13.15 -15.65 13.52
C ILE A 412 13.69 -17.08 13.41
N GLU A 413 13.47 -17.92 14.41
CA GLU A 413 13.82 -19.34 14.33
C GLU A 413 13.11 -20.02 13.15
N PHE A 414 11.80 -19.81 13.04
CA PHE A 414 10.99 -20.30 11.93
C PHE A 414 11.47 -19.75 10.59
N ALA A 415 11.64 -18.43 10.49
CA ALA A 415 12.02 -17.75 9.25
C ALA A 415 13.39 -18.20 8.75
N ALA A 416 14.39 -18.30 9.64
CA ALA A 416 15.73 -18.76 9.27
C ALA A 416 15.72 -20.19 8.72
N ARG A 417 14.93 -21.09 9.32
CA ARG A 417 14.75 -22.46 8.80
C ARG A 417 14.11 -22.45 7.41
N ARG A 418 12.99 -21.73 7.23
CA ARG A 418 12.27 -21.68 5.95
C ARG A 418 13.05 -21.01 4.83
N LEU A 419 13.80 -19.94 5.14
CA LEU A 419 14.69 -19.29 4.18
C LEU A 419 15.79 -20.25 3.69
N ARG A 420 16.38 -21.02 4.62
CA ARG A 420 17.39 -22.03 4.28
C ARG A 420 16.84 -23.09 3.32
N GLU A 421 15.66 -23.62 3.61
CA GLU A 421 14.98 -24.62 2.78
C GLU A 421 14.66 -24.07 1.38
N ARG A 422 14.16 -22.83 1.30
CA ARG A 422 13.85 -22.16 0.02
C ARG A 422 15.11 -21.91 -0.81
N LEU A 423 16.18 -21.43 -0.20
CA LEU A 423 17.45 -21.18 -0.90
C LEU A 423 18.12 -22.49 -1.35
N ALA A 424 18.04 -23.55 -0.54
CA ALA A 424 18.52 -24.87 -0.95
C ALA A 424 17.76 -25.40 -2.17
N ALA A 425 16.43 -25.22 -2.23
CA ALA A 425 15.62 -25.56 -3.40
C ALA A 425 15.98 -24.75 -4.66
N GLU A 426 16.59 -23.56 -4.49
CA GLU A 426 17.15 -22.75 -5.59
C GLU A 426 18.59 -23.14 -5.96
N GLY A 427 19.13 -24.25 -5.41
CA GLY A 427 20.49 -24.72 -5.66
C GLY A 427 21.57 -23.93 -4.90
N ARG A 428 21.20 -23.12 -3.91
CA ARG A 428 22.16 -22.46 -3.00
C ARG A 428 22.44 -23.35 -1.81
N GLU A 429 23.41 -24.24 -1.99
CA GLU A 429 23.86 -25.14 -0.93
C GLU A 429 24.59 -24.38 0.18
N THR A 430 24.64 -24.99 1.36
CA THR A 430 25.44 -24.50 2.47
C THR A 430 26.90 -24.82 2.16
N PRO A 431 27.85 -23.87 2.27
CA PRO A 431 29.27 -24.15 2.09
C PRO A 431 29.78 -25.25 3.03
#